data_AF-A0A495KGF0-F1
#
_entry.id   AF-A0A495KGF0-F1
#
_cell.length_a   1.000
_cell.length_b   1.000
_cell.length_c   1.000
_cell.angle_alpha   90.00
_cell.angle_beta   90.00
_cell.angle_gamma   90.00
#
_symmetry.space_group_name_H-M   'P 1'
#
loop_
_entity.id
_entity.type
_entity.pdbx_description
1 polymer ?
#
loop_
_entity_poly.entity_id
_entity_poly.type
_entity_poly.pdbx_seq_one_letter_code
_entity_poly.pdbx_strand_id
1 'polypeptide(L)'
;MDSNPTIEIINNRIFIEGKETIDPVLIGYAVLDAVENSTASQSKTMMLGELISQEIKAKYFSMVDRKTMERELILDFVLKTKSFETIKKLKNGFDLVHKIRINHGTFYNTVNDLIEKGVLIKQPQVFEVNTII
;
A
#
# COMPACT_ATOMS: atom_id res chain seq x y z
N MET A 1 -15.30 11.25 -29.48
CA MET A 1 -15.22 12.29 -28.45
C MET A 1 -15.06 11.53 -27.16
N ASP A 2 -13.81 11.41 -26.71
CA ASP A 2 -13.48 10.59 -25.54
C ASP A 2 -13.76 11.42 -24.29
N SER A 3 -14.93 11.20 -23.71
CA SER A 3 -15.30 11.71 -22.41
C SER A 3 -14.53 10.90 -21.37
N ASN A 4 -13.46 11.47 -20.82
CA ASN A 4 -12.81 10.88 -19.65
C ASN A 4 -13.84 10.81 -18.50
N PRO A 5 -13.95 9.68 -17.77
CA PRO A 5 -14.77 9.64 -16.57
C PRO A 5 -14.22 10.65 -15.58
N THR A 6 -14.97 11.74 -15.39
CA THR A 6 -14.54 12.84 -14.53
C THR A 6 -14.90 12.47 -13.11
N ILE A 7 -13.89 12.10 -12.32
CA ILE A 7 -14.04 11.81 -10.89
C ILE A 7 -13.73 13.10 -10.13
N GLU A 8 -14.71 13.59 -9.37
CA GLU A 8 -14.57 14.79 -8.55
C GLU A 8 -14.89 14.47 -7.09
N ILE A 9 -14.12 15.04 -6.17
CA ILE A 9 -14.39 14.95 -4.72
C ILE A 9 -14.69 16.35 -4.23
N ILE A 10 -15.93 16.61 -3.85
CA ILE A 10 -16.40 17.93 -3.39
C ILE A 10 -17.10 17.74 -2.05
N ASN A 11 -16.65 18.45 -1.00
CA ASN A 11 -17.23 18.39 0.35
C ASN A 11 -17.41 16.95 0.87
N ASN A 12 -16.37 16.12 0.72
CA ASN A 12 -16.36 14.71 1.15
C ASN A 12 -17.35 13.78 0.41
N ARG A 13 -17.88 14.21 -0.74
CA ARG A 13 -18.77 13.42 -1.61
C ARG A 13 -18.05 13.12 -2.91
N ILE A 14 -18.28 11.92 -3.45
CA ILE A 14 -17.64 11.44 -4.67
C ILE A 14 -18.63 11.58 -5.82
N PHE A 15 -18.20 12.20 -6.90
CA PHE A 15 -18.96 12.38 -8.13
C PHE A 15 -18.24 11.66 -9.27
N ILE A 16 -18.97 10.83 -10.02
CA ILE A 16 -18.49 10.15 -11.22
C ILE A 16 -19.34 10.65 -12.38
N GLU A 17 -18.71 11.29 -13.38
CA GLU A 17 -19.41 11.91 -14.51
C GLU A 17 -20.51 12.89 -14.07
N GLY A 18 -20.24 13.65 -13.00
CA GLY A 18 -21.16 14.63 -12.42
C GLY A 18 -22.30 14.04 -11.59
N LYS A 19 -22.33 12.72 -11.36
CA LYS A 19 -23.32 12.07 -10.49
C LYS A 19 -22.70 11.67 -9.16
N GLU A 20 -23.31 12.09 -8.07
CA GLU A 20 -22.91 11.66 -6.73
C GLU A 20 -23.07 10.14 -6.61
N THR A 21 -22.02 9.45 -6.16
CA THR A 21 -22.08 8.03 -5.85
C THR A 21 -21.41 7.73 -4.52
N ILE A 22 -21.99 6.79 -3.80
CA ILE A 22 -21.39 6.17 -2.62
C ILE A 22 -21.13 4.68 -2.84
N ASP A 23 -21.45 4.18 -4.05
CA ASP A 23 -21.28 2.77 -4.39
C ASP A 23 -19.79 2.46 -4.60
N PRO A 24 -19.17 1.64 -3.72
CA PRO A 24 -17.74 1.33 -3.80
C PRO A 24 -17.36 0.62 -5.10
N VAL A 25 -18.28 -0.11 -5.73
CA VAL A 25 -18.03 -0.82 -7.00
C VAL A 25 -17.90 0.17 -8.14
N LEU A 26 -18.82 1.13 -8.25
CA LEU A 26 -18.78 2.20 -9.26
C LEU A 26 -17.56 3.09 -9.08
N ILE A 27 -17.21 3.40 -7.83
CA ILE A 27 -15.99 4.15 -7.49
C ILE A 27 -14.75 3.37 -7.96
N GLY A 28 -14.71 2.06 -7.71
CA GLY A 28 -13.62 1.19 -8.16
C GLY A 28 -13.45 1.18 -9.68
N TYR A 29 -14.54 1.03 -10.43
CA TYR A 29 -14.49 1.03 -11.90
C TYR A 29 -14.05 2.36 -12.49
N ALA A 30 -14.58 3.49 -12.00
CA ALA A 30 -14.16 4.79 -12.49
C ALA A 30 -12.67 5.06 -12.24
N VAL A 31 -12.15 4.63 -11.09
CA VAL A 31 -10.71 4.74 -10.78
C VAL A 31 -9.88 3.89 -11.75
N LEU A 32 -10.32 2.67 -12.07
CA LEU A 32 -9.63 1.80 -13.04
C LEU A 32 -9.64 2.43 -14.44
N ASP A 33 -10.78 2.94 -14.91
CA ASP A 33 -10.90 3.59 -16.21
C ASP A 33 -10.03 4.85 -16.32
N ALA A 34 -9.92 5.63 -15.25
CA ALA A 34 -9.05 6.81 -15.19
C ALA A 34 -7.56 6.43 -15.27
N VAL A 35 -7.19 5.28 -14.72
CA VAL A 35 -5.81 4.74 -14.77
C VAL A 35 -5.50 4.19 -16.16
N GLU A 36 -6.42 3.44 -16.77
CA GLU A 36 -6.21 2.83 -18.09
C GLU A 36 -6.10 3.86 -19.22
N ASN A 37 -6.84 4.97 -19.16
CA ASN A 37 -6.90 5.96 -20.24
C ASN A 37 -5.87 7.09 -20.14
N SER A 38 -5.03 7.13 -19.12
CA SER A 38 -4.05 8.20 -18.96
C SER A 38 -2.68 7.81 -19.53
N THR A 39 -2.39 8.18 -20.78
CA THR A 39 -1.02 8.16 -21.35
C THR A 39 -0.08 9.20 -20.70
N ALA A 40 -0.60 10.03 -19.80
CA ALA A 40 0.14 10.85 -18.82
C ALA A 40 0.40 10.15 -17.46
N SER A 41 0.19 8.82 -17.40
CA SER A 41 0.00 8.00 -16.19
C SER A 41 1.08 8.11 -15.13
N GLN A 42 2.36 8.29 -15.47
CA GLN A 42 3.43 8.14 -14.48
C GLN A 42 3.36 9.18 -13.34
N SER A 43 3.08 10.45 -13.62
CA SER A 43 2.97 11.48 -12.57
C SER A 43 1.70 11.32 -11.72
N LYS A 44 0.55 10.98 -12.32
CA LYS A 44 -0.70 10.77 -11.56
C LYS A 44 -0.66 9.50 -10.72
N THR A 45 -0.11 8.41 -11.24
CA THR A 45 0.08 7.16 -10.49
C THR A 45 1.07 7.34 -9.34
N MET A 46 2.14 8.13 -9.52
CA MET A 46 3.05 8.49 -8.42
C MET A 46 2.31 9.24 -7.31
N MET A 47 1.50 10.25 -7.65
CA MET A 47 0.70 11.00 -6.65
C MET A 47 -0.31 10.10 -5.91
N LEU A 48 -1.00 9.21 -6.62
CA LEU A 48 -1.96 8.29 -6.00
C LEU A 48 -1.25 7.29 -5.06
N GLY A 49 -0.10 6.74 -5.47
CA GLY A 49 0.68 5.84 -4.63
C GLY A 49 1.20 6.52 -3.36
N GLU A 50 1.57 7.80 -3.44
CA GLU A 50 1.95 8.60 -2.28
C GLU A 50 0.77 8.87 -1.34
N LEU A 51 -0.40 9.23 -1.87
CA LEU A 51 -1.61 9.43 -1.07
C LEU A 51 -2.05 8.17 -0.34
N ILE A 52 -2.07 7.02 -1.04
CA ILE A 52 -2.38 5.72 -0.43
C ILE A 52 -1.37 5.39 0.67
N SER A 53 -0.08 5.64 0.41
CA SER A 53 0.97 5.41 1.41
C SER A 53 0.78 6.29 2.64
N GLN A 54 0.41 7.57 2.47
CA GLN A 54 0.13 8.48 3.58
C GLN A 54 -1.09 8.02 4.40
N GLU A 55 -2.16 7.57 3.74
CA GLU A 55 -3.36 7.09 4.40
C GLU A 55 -3.09 5.82 5.21
N ILE A 56 -2.34 4.86 4.64
CA ILE A 56 -1.93 3.65 5.36
C ILE A 56 -1.07 4.01 6.58
N LYS A 57 -0.13 4.95 6.44
CA LYS A 57 0.68 5.43 7.57
C LYS A 57 -0.18 6.06 8.66
N ALA A 58 -1.09 6.96 8.29
CA ALA A 58 -1.99 7.63 9.23
C ALA A 58 -2.83 6.61 10.01
N LYS A 59 -3.40 5.63 9.30
CA LYS A 59 -4.17 4.54 9.91
C LYS A 59 -3.33 3.65 10.81
N TYR A 60 -2.12 3.28 10.40
CA TYR A 60 -1.23 2.48 11.26
C TYR A 60 -0.85 3.23 12.53
N PHE A 61 -0.48 4.51 12.42
CA PHE A 61 -0.05 5.32 13.56
C PHE A 61 -1.18 5.70 14.52
N SER A 62 -2.44 5.68 14.09
CA SER A 62 -3.59 5.80 15.01
C SER A 62 -3.85 4.52 15.82
N MET A 63 -3.31 3.37 15.39
CA MET A 63 -3.49 2.07 16.03
C MET A 63 -2.34 1.67 16.96
N VAL A 64 -1.27 2.46 17.06
CA VAL A 64 -0.12 2.16 17.91
C VAL A 64 0.13 3.28 18.92
N ASP A 65 0.62 2.90 20.10
CA ASP A 65 0.85 3.85 21.19
C ASP A 65 1.90 4.91 20.87
N ARG A 66 2.85 4.60 19.97
CA ARG A 66 4.00 5.47 19.68
C ARG A 66 4.35 5.50 18.19
N LYS A 67 4.40 6.71 17.66
CA LYS A 67 5.07 7.04 16.40
C LYS A 67 6.56 7.23 16.67
N THR A 68 7.41 6.35 16.15
CA THR A 68 8.87 6.45 16.23
C THR A 68 9.47 6.51 14.83
N MET A 69 10.62 7.18 14.68
CA MET A 69 11.32 7.28 13.40
C MET A 69 11.68 5.91 12.83
N GLU A 70 12.08 4.96 13.69
CA GLU A 70 12.37 3.58 13.27
C GLU A 70 11.15 2.90 12.63
N ARG A 71 9.97 3.02 13.26
CA ARG A 71 8.72 2.45 12.74
C ARG A 71 8.31 3.08 11.42
N GLU A 72 8.49 4.40 11.29
CA GLU A 72 8.20 5.13 10.07
C GLU A 72 9.12 4.69 8.92
N LEU A 73 10.42 4.58 9.15
CA LEU A 73 11.38 4.09 8.14
C LEU A 73 11.05 2.65 7.70
N ILE A 74 10.71 1.77 8.63
CA ILE A 74 10.34 0.39 8.31
C ILE A 74 9.06 0.38 7.46
N LEU A 75 8.04 1.13 7.86
CA LEU A 75 6.77 1.19 7.14
C LEU A 75 6.97 1.73 5.71
N ASP A 76 7.74 2.80 5.56
CA ASP A 76 8.08 3.38 4.25
C ASP A 76 8.78 2.38 3.34
N PHE A 77 9.72 1.62 3.91
CA PHE A 77 10.43 0.60 3.17
C PHE A 77 9.51 -0.55 2.74
N VAL A 78 8.66 -1.02 3.65
CA VAL A 78 7.70 -2.09 3.39
C VAL A 78 6.73 -1.71 2.28
N LEU A 79 6.15 -0.51 2.33
CA LEU A 79 5.20 -0.02 1.32
C LEU A 79 5.83 0.09 -0.07
N LYS A 80 7.14 0.36 -0.16
CA LYS A 80 7.88 0.39 -1.42
C LYS A 80 8.24 -1.00 -1.96
N THR A 81 8.41 -1.99 -1.08
CA THR A 81 8.90 -3.32 -1.43
C THR A 81 7.85 -4.19 -2.15
N LYS A 82 6.55 -3.84 -2.03
CA LYS A 82 5.38 -4.54 -2.60
C LYS A 82 5.15 -5.98 -2.10
N SER A 83 6.17 -6.83 -2.07
CA SER A 83 6.10 -8.20 -1.54
C SER A 83 7.45 -8.71 -1.07
N PHE A 84 7.46 -9.66 -0.13
CA PHE A 84 8.67 -10.30 0.36
C PHE A 84 8.38 -11.72 0.86
N GLU A 85 9.32 -12.64 0.66
CA GLU A 85 9.14 -14.04 1.07
C GLU A 85 9.25 -14.25 2.58
N THR A 86 10.19 -13.55 3.24
CA THR A 86 10.44 -13.68 4.68
C THR A 86 10.82 -12.35 5.30
N ILE A 87 10.50 -12.16 6.59
CA ILE A 87 10.91 -10.97 7.36
C ILE A 87 12.45 -10.83 7.38
N LYS A 88 13.18 -11.96 7.37
CA LYS A 88 14.65 -11.96 7.29
C LYS A 88 15.16 -11.38 5.98
N LYS A 89 14.61 -11.81 4.84
CA LYS A 89 14.96 -11.26 3.52
C LYS A 89 14.61 -9.76 3.46
N LEU A 90 13.47 -9.37 4.00
CA LEU A 90 13.08 -7.97 4.09
C LEU A 90 14.06 -7.14 4.93
N LYS A 91 14.48 -7.64 6.11
CA LYS A 91 15.48 -6.97 6.97
C LYS A 91 16.82 -6.78 6.26
N ASN A 92 17.30 -7.81 5.57
CA ASN A 92 18.55 -7.71 4.81
C ASN A 92 18.45 -6.63 3.72
N GLY A 93 17.31 -6.54 3.02
CA GLY A 93 17.05 -5.48 2.06
C GLY A 93 17.01 -4.10 2.71
N PHE A 94 16.37 -3.98 3.88
CA PHE A 94 16.31 -2.73 4.64
C PHE A 94 17.71 -2.22 4.99
N ASP A 95 18.56 -3.12 5.53
CA ASP A 95 19.92 -2.78 5.96
C ASP A 95 20.82 -2.34 4.79
N LEU A 96 20.64 -2.94 3.61
CA LEU A 96 21.35 -2.55 2.39
C LEU A 96 20.97 -1.14 1.93
N VAL A 97 19.70 -0.76 2.04
CA VAL A 97 19.18 0.53 1.56
C VAL A 97 19.47 1.66 2.55
N HIS A 98 19.13 1.47 3.81
CA HIS A 98 19.09 2.59 4.76
C HIS A 98 20.45 2.87 5.40
N LYS A 99 21.41 1.93 5.38
CA LYS A 99 22.73 2.04 6.04
C LYS A 99 22.67 2.49 7.52
N ILE A 100 21.47 2.49 8.11
CA ILE A 100 21.17 2.86 9.49
C ILE A 100 20.89 1.56 10.23
N ARG A 101 21.50 1.42 11.40
CA ARG A 101 21.38 0.22 12.21
C ARG A 101 20.12 0.25 13.06
N ILE A 102 19.02 -0.29 12.55
CA ILE A 102 17.86 -0.64 13.37
C ILE A 102 18.08 -2.03 13.98
N ASN A 103 17.82 -2.16 15.29
CA ASN A 103 17.91 -3.44 15.99
C ASN A 103 16.97 -4.48 15.33
N HIS A 104 17.45 -5.72 15.20
CA HIS A 104 16.64 -6.83 14.69
C HIS A 104 15.32 -6.99 15.44
N GLY A 105 15.32 -6.93 16.77
CA GLY A 105 14.10 -7.03 17.56
C GLY A 105 13.08 -5.96 17.19
N THR A 106 13.51 -4.70 17.10
CA THR A 106 12.65 -3.58 16.69
C THR A 106 12.05 -3.80 15.30
N PHE A 107 12.86 -4.28 14.35
CA PHE A 107 12.40 -4.53 13.00
C PHE A 107 11.34 -5.62 12.93
N TYR A 108 11.62 -6.77 13.54
CA TYR A 108 10.69 -7.91 13.54
C TYR A 108 9.39 -7.58 14.27
N ASN A 109 9.48 -6.91 15.42
CA ASN A 109 8.30 -6.48 16.17
C ASN A 109 7.45 -5.52 15.34
N THR A 110 8.06 -4.55 14.65
CA THR A 110 7.31 -3.61 13.79
C THR A 110 6.64 -4.34 12.63
N VAL A 111 7.31 -5.28 11.98
CA VAL A 111 6.72 -6.04 10.86
C VAL A 111 5.59 -6.96 11.36
N ASN A 112 5.73 -7.57 12.53
CA ASN A 112 4.65 -8.35 13.15
C ASN A 112 3.46 -7.47 13.53
N ASP A 113 3.69 -6.31 14.14
CA ASP A 113 2.63 -5.32 14.45
C ASP A 113 1.85 -4.94 13.18
N LEU A 114 2.54 -4.76 12.05
CA LEU A 114 1.92 -4.44 10.76
C LEU A 114 1.05 -5.59 10.23
N ILE A 115 1.45 -6.85 10.46
CA ILE A 115 0.65 -8.03 10.08
C ILE A 115 -0.57 -8.15 10.99
N GLU A 116 -0.40 -8.03 12.30
CA GLU A 116 -1.48 -8.14 13.28
C GLU A 116 -2.57 -7.07 13.07
N LYS A 117 -2.16 -5.87 12.66
CA LYS A 117 -3.08 -4.75 12.36
C LYS A 117 -3.66 -4.79 10.95
N GLY A 118 -3.36 -5.83 10.17
CA GLY A 118 -3.89 -6.02 8.82
C GLY A 118 -3.33 -5.03 7.79
N VAL A 119 -2.21 -4.36 8.08
CA VAL A 119 -1.49 -3.55 7.08
C VAL A 119 -0.76 -4.47 6.10
N LEU A 120 -0.24 -5.60 6.59
CA LEU A 120 0.37 -6.64 5.78
C LEU A 120 -0.44 -7.92 5.86
N ILE A 121 -0.57 -8.60 4.72
CA ILE A 121 -1.31 -9.85 4.62
C ILE A 121 -0.31 -10.98 4.32
N LYS A 122 -0.35 -12.04 5.12
CA LYS A 122 0.40 -13.27 4.82
C LYS A 122 -0.35 -14.04 3.75
N GLN A 123 0.29 -14.26 2.60
CA GLN A 123 -0.24 -15.17 1.58
C GLN A 123 0.19 -16.61 1.91
N PRO A 124 -0.74 -17.58 1.87
CA PRO A 124 -0.39 -18.99 2.05
C PRO A 124 0.51 -19.45 0.89
N GLN A 125 1.59 -20.17 1.20
CA GLN A 125 2.40 -20.81 0.16
C GLN A 125 1.60 -21.97 -0.43
N VAL A 126 1.36 -21.93 -1.74
CA VAL A 126 0.82 -23.08 -2.47
C VAL A 126 1.97 -24.07 -2.65
N PHE A 127 1.88 -25.23 -2.01
CA PHE A 127 2.80 -26.33 -2.25
C PHE A 127 2.26 -27.17 -3.40
N GLU A 128 2.91 -27.14 -4.55
CA GLU A 128 2.59 -28.05 -5.66
C GLU A 128 3.02 -29.47 -5.28
N VAL A 129 2.07 -30.40 -5.25
CA VAL A 129 2.36 -31.83 -5.10
C VAL A 129 2.83 -32.34 -6.45
N ASN A 130 4.15 -32.48 -6.62
CA ASN A 130 4.69 -33.24 -7.75
C ASN A 130 4.30 -34.70 -7.57
N THR A 131 3.29 -35.14 -8.32
CA THR A 131 2.95 -36.55 -8.41
C THR A 131 4.02 -37.20 -9.27
N ILE A 132 4.95 -37.91 -8.63
CA ILE A 132 5.86 -38.81 -9.33
C ILE A 132 4.99 -40.02 -9.73
N ILE A 133 4.65 -40.11 -11.02
CA ILE A 133 4.01 -41.30 -11.62
C ILE A 133 5.12 -42.21 -12.17
#